data_AF-A0A352SLQ3-F1
#
_entry.id   AF-A0A352SLQ3-F1
#
_cell.length_a   1.000
_cell.length_b   1.000
_cell.length_c   1.000
_cell.angle_alpha   90.00
_cell.angle_beta   90.00
_cell.angle_gamma   90.00
#
_symmetry.space_group_name_H-M   'P 1'
#
loop_
_entity.id
_entity.type
_entity.pdbx_description
1 polymer ?
#
loop_
_entity_poly.entity_id
_entity_poly.type
_entity_poly.pdbx_seq_one_letter_code
_entity_poly.pdbx_strand_id
1 'polypeptide(L)' 'MSGYSIQMPDSLEVSENSENFGQFVLQPLERGFGVTIGNSFRRVLLSSLPGYAVT' A
#
# COMPACT_ATOMS: atom_id res chain seq x y z
N MET A 1 16.09 -10.35 -26.96
CA MET A 1 16.13 -9.73 -25.61
C MET A 1 14.69 -9.51 -25.19
N SER A 2 14.16 -10.34 -24.30
CA SER A 2 12.76 -10.24 -23.88
C SER A 2 12.54 -8.91 -23.16
N GLY A 3 11.58 -8.10 -23.62
CA GLY A 3 11.22 -6.86 -22.95
C GLY A 3 10.64 -7.18 -21.58
N TYR A 4 11.33 -6.75 -20.52
CA TYR A 4 10.85 -6.94 -19.15
C TYR A 4 9.70 -5.95 -18.90
N SER A 5 8.45 -6.43 -18.97
CA SER A 5 7.30 -5.68 -18.47
C SER A 5 7.25 -5.81 -16.95
N ILE A 6 7.27 -4.68 -16.25
CA ILE A 6 7.08 -4.64 -14.79
C ILE A 6 5.75 -5.30 -14.45
N GLN A 7 5.76 -6.17 -13.43
CA GLN A 7 4.53 -6.81 -12.96
C GLN A 7 3.71 -5.82 -12.13
N MET A 8 2.66 -5.31 -12.76
CA MET A 8 1.70 -4.40 -12.13
C MET A 8 0.60 -5.20 -11.41
N PRO A 9 0.02 -4.64 -10.34
CA PRO A 9 -1.12 -5.25 -9.67
C PRO A 9 -2.37 -5.18 -10.56
N ASP A 10 -3.15 -6.26 -10.57
CA ASP A 10 -4.36 -6.36 -11.39
C ASP A 10 -5.54 -5.61 -10.75
N SER A 11 -5.64 -5.67 -9.42
CA SER A 11 -6.66 -4.96 -8.66
C SER A 11 -6.25 -4.74 -7.19
N LEU A 12 -7.00 -3.88 -6.50
CA LEU A 12 -6.91 -3.70 -5.05
C LEU A 12 -8.13 -4.37 -4.41
N GLU A 13 -7.86 -5.37 -3.57
CA GLU A 13 -8.90 -6.07 -2.80
C GLU A 13 -9.00 -5.48 -1.39
N VAL A 14 -10.22 -5.29 -0.92
CA VAL A 14 -10.50 -4.86 0.46
C VAL A 14 -10.95 -6.09 1.24
N SER A 15 -10.07 -6.60 2.10
CA SER A 15 -10.31 -7.82 2.89
C SER A 15 -11.18 -7.50 4.12
N GLU A 16 -10.88 -6.40 4.80
CA GLU A 16 -11.62 -5.95 5.98
C GLU A 16 -11.82 -4.45 5.94
N ASN A 17 -13.00 -3.99 6.36
CA ASN A 17 -13.31 -2.58 6.49
C ASN A 17 -14.24 -2.35 7.69
N SER A 18 -13.69 -1.76 8.73
CA SER A 18 -14.38 -1.38 9.96
C SER A 18 -14.06 0.09 10.26
N GLU A 19 -14.76 0.66 11.24
CA GLU A 19 -14.60 2.07 11.61
C GLU A 19 -13.15 2.48 11.90
N ASN A 20 -12.36 1.62 12.53
CA ASN A 20 -10.99 1.92 12.97
C ASN A 20 -9.93 0.97 12.38
N PHE A 21 -10.29 0.08 11.46
CA PHE A 21 -9.36 -0.87 10.86
C PHE A 21 -9.77 -1.20 9.42
N GLY A 22 -8.80 -1.14 8.50
CA GLY A 22 -8.95 -1.55 7.12
C GLY A 22 -7.79 -2.43 6.67
N GLN A 23 -8.08 -3.53 5.99
CA GLN A 23 -7.10 -4.43 5.40
C GLN A 23 -7.22 -4.42 3.88
N PHE A 24 -6.13 -4.07 3.20
CA PHE A 24 -6.04 -3.97 1.75
C PHE A 24 -5.00 -4.95 1.22
N VAL A 25 -5.37 -5.72 0.20
CA VAL A 25 -4.50 -6.71 -0.44
C VAL A 25 -4.24 -6.25 -1.88
N LEU A 26 -2.96 -6.09 -2.21
CA LEU A 26 -2.52 -5.64 -3.52
C LEU A 26 -1.56 -6.68 -4.10
N GLN A 27 -2.03 -7.40 -5.10
CA GLN A 27 -1.29 -8.47 -5.76
C GLN A 27 -1.77 -8.63 -7.22
N PRO A 28 -0.94 -9.19 -8.10
CA PRO A 28 0.45 -9.59 -7.87
C PRO A 28 1.43 -8.41 -8.02
N LEU A 29 2.60 -8.51 -7.40
CA LEU A 29 3.64 -7.49 -7.46
C LEU A 29 4.98 -8.10 -7.85
N GLU A 30 5.79 -7.32 -8.58
CA GLU A 30 7.17 -7.68 -8.83
C GLU A 30 7.94 -7.85 -7.52
N ARG A 31 8.88 -8.81 -7.49
CA ARG A 31 9.67 -9.12 -6.30
C ARG A 31 10.37 -7.85 -5.77
N GLY A 32 10.12 -7.53 -4.50
CA GLY A 32 10.70 -6.36 -3.82
C GLY A 32 9.83 -5.09 -3.89
N PHE A 33 8.86 -5.00 -4.80
CA PHE A 33 7.96 -3.84 -4.87
C PHE A 33 7.04 -3.76 -3.65
N GLY A 34 6.61 -4.91 -3.11
CA GLY A 34 5.80 -4.95 -1.89
C GLY A 34 6.48 -4.25 -0.70
N VAL A 35 7.79 -4.43 -0.52
CA VAL A 35 8.56 -3.76 0.55
C VAL A 35 8.68 -2.26 0.27
N THR A 36 8.94 -1.89 -0.98
CA THR A 36 9.09 -0.48 -1.39
C THR A 36 7.79 0.30 -1.19
N ILE A 37 6.67 -0.24 -1.65
CA ILE A 37 5.34 0.37 -1.51
C ILE A 37 4.92 0.37 -0.05
N GLY A 38 5.04 -0.77 0.65
CA GLY A 38 4.62 -0.91 2.05
C GLY A 38 5.35 0.03 2.99
N ASN A 39 6.68 0.15 2.87
CA ASN A 39 7.47 1.09 3.67
C ASN A 39 7.11 2.55 3.36
N SER A 40 6.91 2.88 2.10
CA SER A 40 6.52 4.24 1.69
C SER A 40 5.15 4.61 2.25
N PHE A 41 4.15 3.73 2.10
CA PHE A 41 2.81 3.91 2.65
C PHE A 41 2.82 4.05 4.17
N ARG A 42 3.55 3.18 4.88
CA ARG A 42 3.68 3.25 6.34
C ARG A 42 4.16 4.63 6.80
N ARG A 43 5.17 5.20 6.14
CA ARG A 43 5.69 6.52 6.48
C ARG A 43 4.66 7.63 6.24
N VAL A 44 4.00 7.61 5.09
CA VAL A 44 2.99 8.62 4.73
C VAL A 44 1.81 8.56 5.69
N LEU A 45 1.27 7.37 5.94
CA LEU A 45 0.11 7.18 6.81
C LEU A 45 0.37 7.61 8.26
N LEU A 46 1.60 7.42 8.77
CA LEU A 46 1.94 7.76 10.15
C LEU A 46 2.36 9.22 10.36
N SER A 47 2.86 9.90 9.32
CA SER A 47 3.55 11.19 9.51
C SER A 47 3.13 12.32 8.58
N SER A 48 2.32 12.03 7.56
CA SER A 48 1.98 13.01 6.52
C SER A 48 0.47 13.20 6.35
N LEU A 49 -0.33 12.55 7.18
CA LEU A 49 -1.78 12.78 7.19
C LEU A 49 -2.08 14.04 8.02
N PRO A 50 -2.83 15.01 7.44
CA PRO A 50 -3.31 16.15 8.20
C PRO A 50 -4.28 15.68 9.29
N GLY A 51 -4.14 16.24 10.48
CA GLY A 51 -5.00 15.93 11.63
C GLY A 51 -4.94 17.05 12.66
N TYR A 52 -5.84 16.98 13.63
CA TYR A 52 -5.89 17.90 14.76
C TYR A 52 -5.70 17.09 16.04
N ALA A 53 -4.95 17.64 16.99
CA ALA A 53 -4.75 17.07 18.31
C ALA A 53 -4.81 18.18 19.36
N VAL A 54 -5.32 17.86 20.55
CA VAL A 54 -5.25 18.75 21.70
C VAL A 54 -3.78 18.83 22.14
N THR A 55 -3.25 20.04 22.32
CA THR A 55 -1.87 20.32 22.75
C THR A 55 -1.81 20.84 24.17
#